data_AF-Q9YHH4-F1
#
_entry.id   AF-Q9YHH4-F1
#
_cell.length_a   1.000
_cell.length_b   1.000
_cell.length_c   1.000
_cell.angle_alpha   90.00
_cell.angle_beta   90.00
_cell.angle_gamma   90.00
#
_symmetry.space_group_name_H-M   'P 1'
#
loop_
_entity.id
_entity.type
_entity.pdbx_description
1 polymer ?
#
loop_
_entity_poly.entity_id
_entity_poly.type
_entity_poly.pdbx_seq_one_letter_code
_entity_poly.pdbx_strand_id
1 'polypeptide(L)'
;PQTITKETGETLTINCVLRDSNCALSSTYWYRRKSGSTNEESISKGGRYVETVNSGSKSFSLRINDLTVEDSGTYRCNVGRSWFYSDDCAPIDVYGGGTVVTVNPGIPLSPPIVSLLHSATEEQRANGFVQLV
;
A
#
# COMPACT_ATOMS: atom_id res chain seq x y z
N PRO A 1 -9.15 4.92 -15.34
CA PRO A 1 -8.53 4.42 -14.08
C PRO A 1 -7.24 3.67 -14.38
N GLN A 2 -6.15 4.00 -13.67
CA GLN A 2 -4.90 3.22 -13.78
C GLN A 2 -5.01 1.94 -12.94
N THR A 3 -4.29 0.89 -13.32
CA THR A 3 -4.24 -0.38 -12.57
C THR A 3 -2.79 -0.68 -12.20
N ILE A 4 -2.55 -1.04 -10.94
CA ILE A 4 -1.23 -1.35 -10.40
C ILE A 4 -1.32 -2.66 -9.61
N THR A 5 -0.37 -3.57 -9.84
CA THR A 5 -0.21 -4.80 -9.07
C THR A 5 1.11 -4.76 -8.30
N LYS A 6 1.06 -5.14 -7.02
CA LYS A 6 2.19 -5.14 -6.09
C LYS A 6 2.15 -6.40 -5.21
N GLU A 7 3.26 -6.71 -4.58
CA GLU A 7 3.39 -7.79 -3.61
C GLU A 7 3.38 -7.25 -2.17
N THR A 8 2.96 -8.07 -1.21
CA THR A 8 3.04 -7.74 0.23
C THR A 8 4.47 -7.34 0.61
N GLY A 9 4.60 -6.30 1.43
CA GLY A 9 5.88 -5.73 1.88
C GLY A 9 6.50 -4.72 0.92
N GLU A 10 6.03 -4.65 -0.34
CA GLU A 10 6.49 -3.61 -1.27
C GLU A 10 6.00 -2.22 -0.87
N THR A 11 6.55 -1.21 -1.54
CA THR A 11 6.10 0.19 -1.45
C THR A 11 5.37 0.59 -2.73
N LEU A 12 4.22 1.26 -2.57
CA LEU A 12 3.45 1.88 -3.64
C LEU A 12 3.59 3.40 -3.57
N THR A 13 3.62 4.08 -4.71
CA THR A 13 3.43 5.53 -4.79
C THR A 13 2.36 5.84 -5.83
N ILE A 14 1.29 6.51 -5.40
CA ILE A 14 0.20 6.96 -6.26
C ILE A 14 0.37 8.46 -6.46
N ASN A 15 0.43 8.90 -7.72
CA ASN A 15 0.64 10.31 -8.07
C ASN A 15 -0.67 10.96 -8.53
N CYS A 16 -0.90 12.19 -8.10
CA CYS A 16 -2.02 13.02 -8.51
C CYS A 16 -1.48 14.37 -9.01
N VAL A 17 -2.02 14.85 -10.13
CA VAL A 17 -1.61 16.12 -10.74
C VAL A 17 -2.89 16.89 -11.09
N LEU A 18 -2.99 18.12 -10.60
CA LEU A 18 -4.07 19.04 -10.97
C LEU A 18 -3.71 19.69 -12.31
N ARG A 19 -4.26 19.12 -13.39
CA ARG A 19 -4.11 19.62 -14.75
C ARG A 19 -5.16 20.68 -15.06
N ASP A 20 -4.86 21.52 -16.04
CA ASP A 20 -5.81 22.42 -16.70
C ASP A 20 -6.57 23.36 -15.74
N SER A 21 -5.93 23.69 -14.62
CA SER A 21 -6.42 24.63 -13.63
C SER A 21 -5.40 25.73 -13.41
N ASN A 22 -5.86 26.98 -13.43
CA ASN A 22 -5.05 28.14 -13.05
C ASN A 22 -4.96 28.30 -11.52
N CYS A 23 -5.70 27.47 -10.79
CA CYS A 23 -5.74 27.48 -9.34
C CYS A 23 -4.45 26.94 -8.73
N ALA A 24 -4.07 27.52 -7.59
CA ALA A 24 -3.04 26.94 -6.74
C ALA A 24 -3.55 25.65 -6.10
N LEU A 25 -2.63 24.72 -5.82
CA LEU A 25 -2.95 23.54 -5.04
C LEU A 25 -3.28 23.95 -3.60
N SER A 26 -4.43 23.51 -3.10
CA SER A 26 -4.95 23.81 -1.76
C SER A 26 -4.82 22.58 -0.85
N SER A 27 -5.89 22.21 -0.15
CA SER A 27 -5.96 21.01 0.68
C SER A 27 -6.09 19.77 -0.19
N THR A 28 -5.25 18.77 0.08
CA THR A 28 -5.28 17.47 -0.61
C THR A 28 -5.87 16.40 0.30
N TYR A 29 -6.65 15.51 -0.31
CA TYR A 29 -7.31 14.40 0.38
C TYR A 29 -7.12 13.11 -0.39
N TRP A 30 -7.12 12.00 0.34
CA TRP A 30 -6.99 10.66 -0.19
C TRP A 30 -8.12 9.79 0.30
N TYR A 31 -8.64 8.99 -0.61
CA TYR A 31 -9.76 8.10 -0.36
C TYR A 31 -9.46 6.72 -0.91
N ARG A 32 -9.99 5.70 -0.25
CA ARG A 32 -9.90 4.31 -0.69
C ARG A 32 -11.23 3.61 -0.55
N ARG A 33 -11.64 2.94 -1.62
CA ARG A 33 -12.64 1.89 -1.58
C ARG A 33 -11.91 0.55 -1.56
N LYS A 34 -11.99 -0.19 -0.45
CA LYS A 34 -11.37 -1.52 -0.33
C LYS A 34 -11.94 -2.48 -1.37
N SER A 35 -11.15 -3.45 -1.81
CA SER A 35 -11.63 -4.51 -2.70
C SER A 35 -12.85 -5.22 -2.10
N GLY A 36 -13.90 -5.41 -2.89
CA GLY A 36 -15.16 -6.00 -2.43
C GLY A 36 -16.09 -5.07 -1.62
N SER A 37 -15.65 -3.85 -1.29
CA SER A 37 -16.48 -2.85 -0.60
C SER A 37 -17.15 -1.89 -1.60
N THR A 38 -18.34 -1.40 -1.27
CA THR A 38 -18.99 -0.26 -1.95
C THR A 38 -18.65 1.08 -1.30
N ASN A 39 -18.25 1.05 -0.03
CA ASN A 39 -17.98 2.24 0.76
C ASN A 39 -16.57 2.78 0.49
N GLU A 40 -16.48 4.09 0.34
CA GLU A 40 -15.21 4.80 0.23
C GLU A 40 -14.87 5.44 1.58
N GLU A 41 -13.62 5.27 2.00
CA GLU A 41 -13.09 5.72 3.28
C GLU A 41 -12.02 6.79 3.05
N SER A 42 -11.96 7.80 3.92
CA SER A 42 -10.85 8.74 3.91
C SER A 42 -9.59 8.07 4.47
N ILE A 43 -8.44 8.39 3.88
CA ILE A 43 -7.14 7.93 4.35
C ILE A 43 -6.52 9.04 5.19
N SER A 44 -6.30 8.73 6.47
CA SER A 44 -5.50 9.57 7.35
C SER A 44 -4.02 9.45 7.00
N LYS A 45 -3.37 10.59 6.82
CA LYS A 45 -1.92 10.68 6.57
C LYS A 45 -1.17 10.37 7.87
N GLY A 46 -0.06 9.65 7.79
CA GLY A 46 0.74 9.21 8.94
C GLY A 46 0.99 7.70 8.96
N GLY A 47 1.93 7.27 9.80
CA GLY A 47 2.36 5.86 9.86
C GLY A 47 2.92 5.38 8.53
N ARG A 48 2.31 4.34 7.93
CA ARG A 48 2.73 3.80 6.62
C ARG A 48 2.34 4.70 5.43
N TYR A 49 1.43 5.65 5.62
CA TYR A 49 0.88 6.53 4.58
C TYR A 49 1.58 7.89 4.60
N VAL A 50 2.45 8.15 3.62
CA VAL A 50 3.24 9.38 3.54
C VAL A 50 2.82 10.19 2.33
N GLU A 51 2.30 11.39 2.57
CA GLU A 51 2.02 12.34 1.49
C GLU A 51 3.24 13.21 1.18
N THR A 52 3.46 13.49 -0.10
CA THR A 52 4.38 14.53 -0.56
C THR A 52 3.62 15.50 -1.45
N VAL A 53 3.73 16.80 -1.15
CA VAL A 53 3.05 17.86 -1.91
C VAL A 53 4.09 18.72 -2.62
N ASN A 54 3.87 18.94 -3.92
CA ASN A 54 4.63 19.89 -4.73
C ASN A 54 3.65 20.92 -5.33
N SER A 55 3.56 22.07 -4.67
CA SER A 55 2.69 23.17 -5.08
C SER A 55 3.12 23.78 -6.42
N GLY A 56 4.42 23.83 -6.70
CA GLY A 56 4.96 24.40 -7.94
C GLY A 56 4.55 23.62 -9.19
N SER A 57 4.56 22.29 -9.12
CA SER A 57 4.06 21.42 -10.21
C SER A 57 2.58 21.06 -10.08
N LYS A 58 1.86 21.64 -9.10
CA LYS A 58 0.46 21.32 -8.79
C LYS A 58 0.23 19.80 -8.71
N SER A 59 1.14 19.11 -8.03
CA SER A 59 1.10 17.66 -7.89
C SER A 59 1.34 17.22 -6.47
N PHE A 60 0.81 16.07 -6.12
CA PHE A 60 1.01 15.45 -4.83
C PHE A 60 0.95 13.94 -4.98
N SER A 61 1.54 13.22 -4.05
CA SER A 61 1.60 11.77 -4.09
C SER A 61 1.36 11.15 -2.72
N LEU A 62 0.77 9.96 -2.72
CA LEU A 62 0.63 9.11 -1.56
C LEU A 62 1.57 7.92 -1.71
N ARG A 63 2.55 7.82 -0.83
CA ARG A 63 3.39 6.65 -0.68
C ARG A 63 2.85 5.77 0.44
N ILE A 64 2.65 4.49 0.15
CA ILE A 64 2.21 3.47 1.11
C ILE A 64 3.35 2.48 1.24
N ASN A 65 3.96 2.42 2.43
CA ASN A 65 5.06 1.49 2.72
C ASN A 65 4.52 0.17 3.24
N ASP A 66 5.26 -0.93 3.06
CA ASP A 66 4.96 -2.23 3.66
C ASP A 66 3.52 -2.68 3.37
N LEU A 67 3.17 -2.75 2.08
CA LEU A 67 1.82 -3.07 1.62
C LEU A 67 1.32 -4.40 2.19
N THR A 68 0.02 -4.47 2.49
CA THR A 68 -0.66 -5.72 2.82
C THR A 68 -1.77 -6.01 1.82
N VAL A 69 -2.25 -7.25 1.78
CA VAL A 69 -3.38 -7.64 0.92
C VAL A 69 -4.64 -6.78 1.16
N GLU A 70 -4.83 -6.29 2.39
CA GLU A 70 -5.92 -5.39 2.78
C GLU A 70 -5.82 -3.99 2.17
N ASP A 71 -4.63 -3.61 1.71
CA ASP A 71 -4.41 -2.34 1.00
C ASP A 71 -4.94 -2.40 -0.45
N SER A 72 -5.40 -3.56 -0.93
CA SER A 72 -6.06 -3.70 -2.22
C SER A 72 -7.37 -2.92 -2.29
N GLY A 73 -7.57 -2.18 -3.38
CA GLY A 73 -8.76 -1.35 -3.56
C GLY A 73 -8.59 -0.30 -4.64
N THR A 74 -9.59 0.57 -4.76
CA THR A 74 -9.54 1.74 -5.64
C THR A 74 -9.23 2.98 -4.83
N TYR A 75 -8.12 3.64 -5.15
CA TYR A 75 -7.67 4.87 -4.52
C TYR A 75 -8.05 6.07 -5.36
N ARG A 76 -8.49 7.16 -4.71
CA ARG A 76 -8.76 8.45 -5.37
C ARG A 76 -8.12 9.58 -4.57
N CYS A 77 -7.55 10.52 -5.29
CA CYS A 77 -7.14 11.81 -4.73
C CYS A 77 -8.28 12.82 -4.90
N ASN A 78 -8.31 13.83 -4.03
CA ASN A 78 -9.19 14.98 -4.15
C ASN A 78 -8.43 16.25 -3.75
N VAL A 79 -8.81 17.36 -4.37
CA VAL A 79 -8.38 18.70 -3.96
C VAL A 79 -9.61 19.48 -3.54
N GLY A 80 -9.63 19.95 -2.29
CA GLY A 80 -10.76 20.67 -1.70
C GLY A 80 -10.60 22.18 -1.70
N ARG A 81 -11.68 22.89 -1.39
CA ARG A 81 -11.71 24.36 -1.40
C ARG A 81 -10.71 24.97 -0.42
N SER A 82 -9.99 26.00 -0.86
CA SER A 82 -9.26 26.89 0.05
C SER A 82 -10.20 27.97 0.58
N TRP A 83 -10.28 28.13 1.89
CA TRP A 83 -11.14 29.14 2.54
C TRP A 83 -10.57 30.57 2.50
N PHE A 84 -9.34 30.75 2.01
CA PHE A 84 -8.59 32.00 2.10
C PHE A 84 -8.34 32.69 0.75
N TYR A 85 -8.90 32.19 -0.36
CA TYR A 85 -8.72 32.75 -1.70
C TYR A 85 -10.06 33.21 -2.29
N SER A 86 -10.00 34.22 -3.15
CA SER A 86 -11.14 34.72 -3.95
C SER A 86 -11.75 33.59 -4.79
N ASP A 87 -13.08 33.63 -4.97
CA ASP A 87 -13.91 32.58 -5.61
C ASP A 87 -13.42 32.11 -7.00
N ASP A 88 -12.63 32.92 -7.71
CA ASP A 88 -12.13 32.61 -9.05
C ASP A 88 -11.01 31.54 -9.12
N CYS A 89 -10.36 31.20 -8.01
CA CYS A 89 -9.15 30.35 -8.03
C CYS A 89 -9.13 29.22 -6.99
N ALA A 90 -10.24 28.89 -6.36
CA ALA A 90 -10.32 27.72 -5.48
C ALA A 90 -10.83 26.51 -6.28
N PRO A 91 -10.08 25.40 -6.39
CA PRO A 91 -10.65 24.16 -6.92
C PRO A 91 -11.78 23.72 -5.98
N ILE A 92 -12.99 23.61 -6.53
CA ILE A 92 -14.13 23.04 -5.81
C ILE A 92 -14.06 21.53 -5.99
N ASP A 93 -13.72 20.83 -4.91
CA ASP A 93 -13.84 19.38 -4.74
C ASP A 93 -13.56 18.55 -6.00
N VAL A 94 -12.36 18.69 -6.54
CA VAL A 94 -11.95 18.00 -7.77
C VAL A 94 -11.41 16.61 -7.42
N TYR A 95 -12.06 15.56 -7.94
CA TYR A 95 -11.63 14.17 -7.73
C TYR A 95 -10.78 13.67 -8.90
N GLY A 96 -9.73 12.91 -8.59
CA GLY A 96 -8.94 12.17 -9.57
C GLY A 96 -9.70 10.97 -10.14
N GLY A 97 -9.31 10.54 -11.35
CA GLY A 97 -9.93 9.42 -12.07
C GLY A 97 -9.71 8.02 -11.47
N GLY A 98 -8.97 7.93 -10.37
CA GLY A 98 -8.76 6.73 -9.57
C GLY A 98 -7.72 5.75 -10.07
N THR A 99 -7.16 5.00 -9.12
CA THR A 99 -6.15 3.96 -9.34
C THR A 99 -6.59 2.67 -8.63
N VAL A 100 -6.76 1.59 -9.40
CA VAL A 100 -7.03 0.25 -8.90
C VAL A 100 -5.71 -0.38 -8.49
N VAL A 101 -5.62 -0.83 -7.24
CA VAL A 101 -4.44 -1.46 -6.66
C VAL A 101 -4.79 -2.87 -6.24
N THR A 102 -4.00 -3.83 -6.70
CA THR A 102 -4.06 -5.23 -6.26
C THR A 102 -2.75 -5.56 -5.54
N VAL A 103 -2.84 -6.01 -4.30
CA VAL A 103 -1.69 -6.49 -3.53
C VAL A 103 -1.81 -8.01 -3.39
N ASN A 104 -0.86 -8.73 -3.97
CA ASN A 104 -0.77 -10.18 -3.88
C ASN A 104 -0.11 -10.58 -2.55
N PRO A 105 -0.54 -11.68 -1.92
CA PRO A 105 0.17 -12.23 -0.78
C PRO A 105 1.57 -12.65 -1.23
N GLY A 106 2.60 -12.18 -0.53
CA GLY A 106 3.97 -12.60 -0.79
C GLY A 106 4.10 -14.12 -0.74
N ILE A 107 5.01 -14.68 -1.53
CA ILE A 107 5.31 -16.10 -1.50
C ILE A 107 5.66 -16.47 -0.06
N PRO A 108 5.00 -17.45 0.58
CA PRO A 108 5.46 -17.93 1.87
C PRO A 108 6.87 -18.44 1.66
N LEU A 109 7.86 -17.75 2.25
CA LEU A 109 9.23 -18.26 2.33
C LEU A 109 9.09 -19.67 2.90
N SER A 110 9.47 -20.67 2.12
CA SER A 110 9.39 -22.06 2.56
C SER A 110 10.02 -22.14 3.94
N PRO A 111 9.40 -22.86 4.92
CA PRO A 111 10.01 -23.02 6.21
C PRO A 111 11.45 -23.52 5.99
N PRO A 112 12.45 -23.04 6.77
CA PRO A 112 13.82 -23.49 6.60
C PRO A 112 13.80 -25.01 6.58
N ILE A 113 14.31 -25.61 5.51
CA ILE A 113 14.49 -27.06 5.45
C ILE A 113 15.52 -27.35 6.53
N VAL A 114 15.05 -27.73 7.72
CA VAL A 114 15.89 -28.33 8.74
C VAL A 114 16.24 -29.70 8.17
N SER A 115 17.37 -29.77 7.47
CA SER A 115 17.98 -31.04 7.07
C SER A 115 18.44 -31.73 8.34
N LEU A 116 17.53 -32.49 8.96
CA LEU A 116 17.86 -33.53 9.91
C LEU A 116 18.63 -34.61 9.14
N LEU A 117 19.94 -34.38 8.97
CA LEU A 117 20.92 -35.40 8.63
C LEU A 117 20.93 -36.41 9.78
N HIS A 118 20.00 -37.36 9.73
CA HIS A 118 20.13 -38.62 10.45
C HIS A 118 21.28 -39.35 9.77
N SER A 119 22.49 -39.19 10.33
CA SER A 119 23.63 -40.04 10.00
C SER A 119 23.34 -41.43 10.58
N ALA A 120 22.53 -42.20 9.87
CA ALA A 120 22.46 -43.64 10.06
C ALA A 120 23.66 -44.25 9.32
N THR A 121 24.86 -44.09 9.88
CA THR A 121 25.94 -45.03 9.61
C THR A 121 25.67 -46.28 10.42
N GLU A 122 25.74 -47.44 9.78
CA GLU A 122 25.58 -48.77 10.33
C GLU A 122 26.59 -49.07 11.47
N GLU A 123 26.42 -48.48 12.65
CA GLU A 123 27.29 -48.78 13.80
C GLU A 123 26.61 -48.73 15.17
N GLN A 124 25.27 -48.67 15.23
CA GLN A 124 24.55 -48.82 16.50
C GLN A 124 24.09 -50.26 16.79
N ARG A 125 24.57 -51.25 16.04
CA ARG A 125 24.30 -52.67 16.32
C ARG A 125 25.07 -53.23 17.54
N ALA A 126 25.81 -52.41 18.28
CA ALA A 126 26.74 -52.91 19.29
C ALA A 126 26.46 -52.54 20.76
N ASN A 127 25.67 -51.50 21.09
CA ASN A 127 25.58 -51.05 22.49
C ASN A 127 24.14 -50.99 22.96
N GLY A 128 23.75 -52.01 23.72
CA GLY A 128 22.44 -52.15 24.34
C GLY A 128 22.10 -50.98 25.25
N PHE A 129 20.91 -50.42 25.05
CA PHE A 129 20.26 -49.56 26.03
C PHE A 129 18.88 -50.15 26.36
N VAL A 130 18.66 -50.33 27.65
CA VAL A 130 17.42 -50.85 28.25
C VAL A 130 16.37 -49.76 28.23
N GLN A 131 15.17 -50.10 27.75
CA GLN A 131 13.99 -49.25 27.81
C GLN A 131 13.44 -49.21 29.25
N LEU A 132 13.30 -48.02 29.83
CA LEU A 132 12.48 -47.82 31.03
C LEU A 132 11.03 -47.56 30.63
N VAL A 133 10.11 -48.20 31.36
CA VAL A 133 8.65 -48.16 31.21
C VAL A 133 8.11 -46.75 31.45
#